data_AF-A0A0S8CF87-F1
#
_entry.id   AF-A0A0S8CF87-F1
#
_cell.length_a   1.000
_cell.length_b   1.000
_cell.length_c   1.000
_cell.angle_alpha   90.00
_cell.angle_beta   90.00
_cell.angle_gamma   90.00
#
_symmetry.space_group_name_H-M   'P 1'
#
loop_
_entity.id
_entity.type
_entity.pdbx_description
1 polymer ?
#
loop_
_entity_poly.entity_id
_entity_poly.type
_entity_poly.pdbx_seq_one_letter_code
_entity_poly.pdbx_strand_id
1 'polypeptide(L)'
;RWGPWRIQGDERTAGLYDQNGRFLEIVDGPGPWFLSWHFRRWENLHLGVDSEERIVPFRPHYQYMVSFVDKKGHVILDSVIPQRGDARGKGWTYMPFYPHTVRPGGRSCEDCHGENLVAGKGYGKDWGADLSLTKAEDPVYPTLRLLNPAEVKRLMGKTPRFRQVRSRILRQETEASREAPKKN
;
A
#
# COMPACT_ATOMS: atom_id res chain seq x y z
N ARG A 1 -1.50 -9.54 21.69
CA ARG A 1 -2.00 -10.80 21.09
C ARG A 1 -3.35 -10.44 20.46
N TRP A 2 -3.47 -10.39 19.14
CA TRP A 2 -4.72 -10.02 18.47
C TRP A 2 -5.27 -11.27 17.78
N GLY A 3 -6.40 -11.79 18.27
CA GLY A 3 -7.07 -12.98 17.74
C GLY A 3 -8.03 -12.65 16.59
N PRO A 4 -8.39 -13.63 15.75
CA PRO A 4 -9.30 -13.43 14.61
C PRO A 4 -10.76 -13.32 15.07
N TRP A 5 -11.49 -12.35 14.52
CA TRP A 5 -12.95 -12.26 14.61
C TRP A 5 -13.62 -13.42 13.85
N ARG A 6 -14.80 -13.87 14.29
CA ARG A 6 -15.60 -14.89 13.61
C ARG A 6 -16.89 -14.27 13.09
N ILE A 7 -17.26 -14.59 11.85
CA ILE A 7 -18.56 -14.23 11.26
C ILE A 7 -19.27 -15.55 10.94
N GLN A 8 -20.54 -15.62 11.30
CA GLN A 8 -21.41 -16.77 11.06
C GLN A 8 -22.70 -16.24 10.43
N GLY A 9 -23.13 -16.82 9.32
CA GLY A 9 -24.32 -16.36 8.58
C GLY A 9 -24.85 -17.43 7.65
N ASP A 10 -26.13 -17.32 7.31
CA ASP A 10 -26.84 -18.18 6.36
C ASP A 10 -27.14 -17.45 5.04
N GLU A 11 -27.93 -18.06 4.15
CA GLU A 11 -28.22 -17.51 2.82
C GLU A 11 -28.97 -16.15 2.85
N ARG A 12 -29.54 -15.73 3.99
CA ARG A 12 -30.42 -14.56 4.07
C ARG A 12 -29.88 -13.43 4.93
N THR A 13 -29.02 -13.72 5.91
CA THR A 13 -28.55 -12.69 6.84
C THR A 13 -27.13 -12.98 7.31
N ALA A 14 -26.23 -12.01 7.15
CA ALA A 14 -24.89 -12.03 7.76
C ALA A 14 -24.89 -11.17 9.03
N GLY A 15 -24.67 -11.80 10.19
CA GLY A 15 -24.53 -11.13 11.47
C GLY A 15 -23.05 -10.92 11.82
N LEU A 16 -22.68 -9.70 12.21
CA LEU A 16 -21.34 -9.40 12.71
C LEU A 16 -21.32 -9.60 14.24
N TYR A 17 -20.34 -10.36 14.75
CA TYR A 17 -20.23 -10.68 16.18
C TYR A 17 -18.86 -10.27 16.73
N ASP A 18 -18.84 -9.85 17.99
CA ASP A 18 -17.59 -9.65 18.73
C ASP A 18 -16.98 -11.00 19.20
N GLN A 19 -15.79 -10.93 19.79
CA GLN A 19 -15.04 -12.08 20.31
C GLN A 19 -15.74 -12.86 21.44
N ASN A 20 -16.81 -12.31 22.03
CA ASN A 20 -17.62 -12.91 23.09
C ASN A 20 -18.98 -13.38 22.57
N GLY A 21 -19.22 -13.32 21.25
CA GLY A 21 -20.48 -13.71 20.63
C GLY A 21 -21.58 -12.65 20.74
N ARG A 22 -21.25 -11.40 21.06
CA ARG A 22 -22.24 -10.31 21.09
C ARG A 22 -22.49 -9.79 19.68
N PHE A 23 -23.76 -9.71 19.33
CA PHE A 23 -24.25 -9.22 18.04
C PHE A 23 -24.02 -7.71 17.88
N LEU A 24 -23.53 -7.28 16.71
CA LEU A 24 -23.22 -5.89 16.40
C LEU A 24 -24.18 -5.29 15.36
N GLU A 25 -24.37 -5.93 14.20
CA GLU A 25 -25.26 -5.43 13.12
C GLU A 25 -25.69 -6.55 12.14
N ILE A 26 -26.86 -6.40 11.51
CA ILE A 26 -27.38 -7.22 10.39
C ILE A 26 -27.10 -6.50 9.08
N VAL A 27 -26.52 -7.20 8.10
CA VAL A 27 -26.49 -6.74 6.70
C VAL A 27 -27.43 -7.64 5.89
N ASP A 28 -28.51 -7.08 5.36
CA ASP A 28 -29.44 -7.77 4.46
C ASP A 28 -28.86 -7.85 3.03
N GLY A 29 -28.70 -9.06 2.48
CA GLY A 29 -28.17 -9.31 1.12
C GLY A 29 -27.80 -10.79 0.88
N PRO A 30 -27.65 -11.26 -0.38
CA PRO A 30 -27.52 -12.68 -0.70
C PRO A 30 -26.15 -13.25 -0.30
N GLY A 31 -26.16 -14.16 0.69
CA GLY A 31 -25.03 -15.00 1.09
C GLY A 31 -24.00 -14.35 2.03
N PRO A 32 -23.23 -15.17 2.78
CA PRO A 32 -22.20 -14.67 3.70
C PRO A 32 -21.01 -14.12 2.92
N TRP A 33 -20.69 -12.85 3.13
CA TRP A 33 -19.45 -12.24 2.65
C TRP A 33 -18.33 -12.43 3.68
N PHE A 34 -17.18 -12.93 3.23
CA PHE A 34 -16.00 -13.09 4.07
C PHE A 34 -14.96 -12.04 3.70
N LEU A 35 -14.58 -11.21 4.68
CA LEU A 35 -13.44 -10.32 4.57
C LEU A 35 -12.24 -10.96 5.28
N SER A 36 -11.16 -11.20 4.53
CA SER A 36 -9.88 -11.63 5.07
C SER A 36 -8.76 -10.69 4.62
N TRP A 37 -7.63 -10.74 5.30
CA TRP A 37 -6.45 -9.93 4.99
C TRP A 37 -5.39 -10.81 4.35
N HIS A 38 -4.97 -10.52 3.11
CA HIS A 38 -3.85 -11.24 2.48
C HIS A 38 -2.51 -10.90 3.17
N PHE A 39 -2.29 -9.63 3.52
CA PHE A 39 -1.11 -9.19 4.26
C PHE A 39 -1.35 -7.84 4.96
N ARG A 40 -0.61 -7.61 6.05
CA ARG A 40 -0.49 -6.28 6.69
C ARG A 40 0.91 -5.75 6.44
N ARG A 41 1.01 -4.49 6.02
CA ARG A 41 2.26 -3.92 5.50
C ARG A 41 2.64 -2.66 6.24
N TRP A 42 3.89 -2.62 6.69
CA TRP A 42 4.61 -1.39 7.02
C TRP A 42 5.57 -1.12 5.85
N GLU A 43 5.04 -0.49 4.80
CA GLU A 43 5.72 -0.36 3.51
C GLU A 43 6.42 0.99 3.31
N ASN A 44 7.37 1.00 2.38
CA ASN A 44 7.83 2.24 1.76
C ASN A 44 6.69 2.81 0.91
N LEU A 45 6.49 4.12 1.02
CA LEU A 45 5.40 4.81 0.34
C LEU A 45 5.78 5.04 -1.11
N HIS A 46 4.84 4.77 -2.01
CA HIS A 46 4.95 5.17 -3.42
C HIS A 46 5.09 6.69 -3.51
N LEU A 47 5.77 7.19 -4.54
CA LEU A 47 5.79 8.62 -4.84
C LEU A 47 4.88 8.93 -6.03
N GLY A 48 4.23 10.08 -5.97
CA GLY A 48 3.44 10.63 -7.07
C GLY A 48 3.47 12.16 -7.02
N VAL A 49 2.66 12.77 -7.86
CA VAL A 49 2.53 14.22 -7.99
C VAL A 49 1.12 14.63 -7.59
N ASP A 50 1.03 15.57 -6.64
CA ASP A 50 -0.25 16.12 -6.19
C ASP A 50 -0.78 17.24 -7.09
N SER A 51 -1.95 17.78 -6.75
CA SER A 51 -2.63 18.82 -7.51
C SER A 51 -1.89 20.17 -7.53
N GLU A 52 -0.85 20.32 -6.72
CA GLU A 52 0.02 21.49 -6.70
C GLU A 52 1.37 21.21 -7.41
N GLU A 53 1.44 20.14 -8.20
CA GLU A 53 2.65 19.69 -8.91
C GLU A 53 3.83 19.33 -7.98
N ARG A 54 3.55 18.96 -6.72
CA ARG A 54 4.58 18.56 -5.76
C ARG A 54 4.76 17.06 -5.75
N ILE A 55 6.01 16.59 -5.62
CA ILE A 55 6.29 15.18 -5.35
C ILE A 55 5.94 14.86 -3.90
N VAL A 56 4.95 13.99 -3.70
CA VAL A 56 4.46 13.60 -2.37
C VAL A 56 4.34 12.09 -2.24
N PRO A 57 4.32 11.55 -1.01
CA PRO A 57 4.00 10.15 -0.77
C PRO A 57 2.57 9.84 -1.20
N PHE A 58 2.37 8.69 -1.84
CA PHE A 58 1.08 8.13 -2.23
C PHE A 58 0.84 6.84 -1.44
N ARG A 59 -0.42 6.59 -1.08
CA ARG A 59 -0.85 5.33 -0.46
C ARG A 59 -2.00 4.70 -1.23
N PRO A 60 -2.04 3.36 -1.29
CA PRO A 60 -3.19 2.68 -1.82
C PRO A 60 -4.42 2.92 -0.95
N HIS A 61 -5.56 3.13 -1.59
CA HIS A 61 -6.88 3.12 -0.99
C HIS A 61 -7.70 1.99 -1.62
N TYR A 62 -8.49 1.31 -0.78
CA TYR A 62 -9.44 0.27 -1.19
C TYR A 62 -8.83 -0.88 -2.00
N GLN A 63 -7.75 -1.48 -1.49
CA GLN A 63 -7.12 -2.67 -2.09
C GLN A 63 -7.80 -3.96 -1.64
N TYR A 64 -8.60 -4.55 -2.51
CA TYR A 64 -9.27 -5.82 -2.28
C TYR A 64 -9.40 -6.62 -3.58
N MET A 65 -9.59 -7.93 -3.43
CA MET A 65 -9.93 -8.86 -4.50
C MET A 65 -11.26 -9.52 -4.17
N VAL A 66 -11.98 -9.98 -5.18
CA VAL A 66 -13.29 -10.60 -5.04
C VAL A 66 -13.24 -12.03 -5.54
N SER A 67 -13.66 -12.95 -4.68
CA SER A 67 -13.96 -14.33 -5.03
C SER A 67 -15.45 -14.60 -4.82
N PHE A 68 -16.05 -15.39 -5.69
CA PHE A 68 -17.46 -15.74 -5.61
C PHE A 68 -17.62 -17.23 -5.93
N VAL A 69 -18.28 -17.94 -5.02
CA VAL A 69 -18.64 -19.35 -5.17
C VAL A 69 -20.16 -19.42 -5.23
N ASP A 70 -20.69 -20.05 -6.27
CA ASP A 70 -22.14 -20.21 -6.43
C ASP A 70 -22.71 -21.22 -5.42
N LYS A 71 -24.04 -21.32 -5.38
CA LYS A 71 -24.74 -22.26 -4.49
C LYS A 71 -24.44 -23.74 -4.76
N LYS A 72 -23.87 -24.07 -5.92
CA LYS A 72 -23.47 -25.43 -6.31
C LYS A 72 -22.01 -25.72 -5.96
N GLY A 73 -21.29 -24.76 -5.38
CA GLY A 73 -19.88 -24.90 -5.03
C GLY A 73 -18.93 -24.60 -6.19
N HIS A 74 -19.41 -24.05 -7.31
CA HIS A 74 -18.53 -23.66 -8.42
C HIS A 74 -17.90 -22.29 -8.14
N VAL A 75 -16.60 -22.20 -8.35
CA VAL A 75 -15.88 -20.93 -8.29
C VAL A 75 -16.18 -20.13 -9.56
N ILE A 76 -16.95 -19.06 -9.41
CA ILE A 76 -17.35 -18.15 -10.49
C ILE A 76 -16.32 -17.03 -10.65
N LEU A 77 -15.82 -16.51 -9.53
CA LEU A 77 -14.70 -15.56 -9.48
C LEU A 77 -13.66 -16.10 -8.50
N ASP A 78 -12.39 -16.07 -8.90
CA ASP A 78 -11.26 -16.39 -8.04
C ASP A 78 -10.30 -15.20 -8.00
N SER A 79 -10.25 -14.53 -6.85
CA SER A 79 -9.26 -13.48 -6.54
C SER A 79 -9.22 -12.39 -7.61
N VAL A 80 -10.39 -12.03 -8.14
CA VAL A 80 -10.52 -11.10 -9.24
C VAL A 80 -10.38 -9.67 -8.72
N ILE A 81 -9.54 -8.89 -9.38
CA ILE A 81 -9.40 -7.48 -9.09
C ILE A 81 -10.58 -6.74 -9.73
N PRO A 82 -11.41 -6.02 -8.96
CA PRO A 82 -12.51 -5.25 -9.52
C PRO A 82 -11.97 -4.16 -10.46
N GLN A 83 -12.77 -3.75 -11.44
CA GLN A 83 -12.50 -2.56 -12.24
C GLN A 83 -13.17 -1.34 -11.59
N ARG A 84 -12.57 -0.17 -11.73
CA ARG A 84 -13.17 1.09 -11.30
C ARG A 84 -14.44 1.37 -12.13
N GLY A 85 -15.44 2.02 -11.52
CA GLY A 85 -16.69 2.37 -12.19
C GLY A 85 -16.54 3.31 -13.41
N ASP A 86 -15.41 4.00 -13.54
CA ASP A 86 -15.07 4.83 -14.70
C ASP A 86 -14.32 4.07 -15.81
N ALA A 87 -14.09 2.76 -15.62
CA ALA A 87 -13.33 1.85 -16.47
C ALA A 87 -11.84 2.21 -16.71
N ARG A 88 -11.27 3.18 -15.98
CA ARG A 88 -9.90 3.68 -16.21
C ARG A 88 -8.79 2.86 -15.55
N GLY A 89 -9.14 1.88 -14.73
CA GLY A 89 -8.15 1.05 -14.06
C GLY A 89 -8.78 0.07 -13.06
N LYS A 90 -7.93 -0.47 -12.18
CA LYS A 90 -8.38 -1.33 -11.08
C LYS A 90 -9.25 -0.55 -10.09
N GLY A 91 -10.06 -1.27 -9.34
CA GLY A 91 -10.99 -0.74 -8.34
C GLY A 91 -10.31 -0.15 -7.11
N TRP A 92 -8.98 -0.28 -7.02
CA TRP A 92 -8.16 0.46 -6.07
C TRP A 92 -7.43 1.62 -6.73
N THR A 93 -6.95 2.54 -5.90
CA THR A 93 -6.28 3.76 -6.36
C THR A 93 -5.14 4.12 -5.44
N TYR A 94 -4.14 4.82 -5.95
CA TYR A 94 -3.16 5.50 -5.12
C TYR A 94 -3.54 6.97 -4.96
N MET A 95 -3.41 7.50 -3.75
CA MET A 95 -3.72 8.90 -3.45
C MET A 95 -2.63 9.52 -2.57
N PRO A 96 -2.42 10.85 -2.68
CA PRO A 96 -1.54 11.58 -1.78
C PRO A 96 -1.79 11.26 -0.31
N PHE A 97 -0.71 11.08 0.43
CA PHE A 97 -0.73 10.86 1.86
C PHE A 97 0.22 11.82 2.56
N TYR A 98 -0.33 12.59 3.49
CA TYR A 98 0.40 13.53 4.33
C TYR A 98 0.54 12.94 5.73
N PRO A 99 1.71 12.35 6.07
CA PRO A 99 1.92 11.78 7.39
C PRO A 99 1.86 12.88 8.45
N HIS A 100 1.04 12.66 9.47
CA HIS A 100 0.85 13.58 10.62
C HIS A 100 1.70 13.18 11.83
N THR A 101 2.46 12.08 11.74
CA THR A 101 3.36 11.62 12.81
C THR A 101 4.80 11.81 12.38
N VAL A 102 5.54 12.61 13.15
CA VAL A 102 6.98 12.77 13.01
C VAL A 102 7.69 11.84 13.99
N ARG A 103 8.74 11.16 13.53
CA ARG A 103 9.64 10.36 14.35
C ARG A 103 10.98 11.11 14.50
N PRO A 104 11.77 10.88 15.57
CA PRO A 104 13.02 11.63 15.79
C PRO A 104 14.03 11.54 14.64
N GLY A 105 13.99 10.45 13.86
CA GLY A 105 14.82 10.25 12.69
C GLY A 105 14.01 10.14 11.40
N GLY A 106 14.48 10.80 10.34
CA GLY A 106 13.91 10.70 8.99
C GLY A 106 13.97 9.28 8.40
N ARG A 107 13.36 9.09 7.22
CA ARG A 107 13.62 7.93 6.36
C ARG A 107 15.06 8.02 5.84
N SER A 108 15.69 6.86 5.58
CA SER A 108 17.00 6.86 4.91
C SER A 108 16.84 7.41 3.49
N CYS A 109 17.92 7.95 2.90
CA CYS A 109 17.86 8.40 1.51
C CYS A 109 17.51 7.25 0.57
N GLU A 110 17.97 6.05 0.89
CA GLU A 110 17.75 4.81 0.15
C GLU A 110 16.30 4.31 0.24
N ASP A 111 15.56 4.67 1.30
CA ASP A 111 14.14 4.31 1.43
C ASP A 111 13.29 4.91 0.30
N CYS A 112 13.76 6.01 -0.31
CA CYS A 112 13.12 6.65 -1.46
C CYS A 112 13.93 6.48 -2.76
N HIS A 113 15.25 6.65 -2.71
CA HIS A 113 16.10 6.64 -3.90
C HIS A 113 16.65 5.25 -4.23
N GLY A 114 16.26 4.75 -5.40
CA GLY A 114 16.65 3.41 -5.86
C GLY A 114 15.72 2.29 -5.39
N GLU A 115 14.59 2.63 -4.75
CA GLU A 115 13.59 1.66 -4.31
C GLU A 115 12.50 1.48 -5.38
N ASN A 116 12.26 0.23 -5.77
CA ASN A 116 11.28 -0.13 -6.80
C ASN A 116 9.85 0.13 -6.34
N LEU A 117 9.55 -0.17 -5.07
CA LEU A 117 8.23 0.05 -4.51
C LEU A 117 7.86 1.54 -4.55
N VAL A 118 8.78 2.40 -4.11
CA VAL A 118 8.61 3.86 -4.14
C VAL A 118 8.42 4.37 -5.56
N ALA A 119 9.14 3.79 -6.53
CA ALA A 119 9.04 4.12 -7.93
C ALA A 119 7.77 3.59 -8.65
N GLY A 120 6.83 2.97 -7.93
CA GLY A 120 5.59 2.46 -8.54
C GLY A 120 5.67 1.05 -9.12
N LYS A 121 6.82 0.39 -9.04
CA LYS A 121 7.08 -0.86 -9.76
C LYS A 121 6.62 -2.12 -9.03
N GLY A 122 6.31 -2.01 -7.73
CA GLY A 122 6.01 -3.16 -6.88
C GLY A 122 7.25 -3.99 -6.53
N TYR A 123 7.05 -5.14 -5.87
CA TYR A 123 8.12 -6.00 -5.37
C TYR A 123 8.80 -6.92 -6.41
N GLY A 124 8.35 -6.93 -7.67
CA GLY A 124 8.96 -7.75 -8.72
C GLY A 124 7.97 -8.12 -9.83
N LYS A 125 8.46 -8.69 -10.93
CA LYS A 125 7.66 -8.98 -12.13
C LYS A 125 6.97 -10.36 -12.11
N ASP A 126 7.35 -11.27 -11.21
CA ASP A 126 7.00 -12.70 -11.30
C ASP A 126 6.36 -13.30 -10.03
N TRP A 127 5.83 -12.48 -9.13
CA TRP A 127 5.40 -12.92 -7.79
C TRP A 127 3.87 -12.90 -7.63
N GLY A 128 3.16 -13.77 -8.37
CA GLY A 128 1.74 -14.08 -8.16
C GLY A 128 0.75 -12.90 -8.23
N ALA A 129 -0.54 -13.21 -8.10
CA ALA A 129 -1.60 -12.18 -8.06
C ALA A 129 -1.46 -11.26 -6.82
N ASP A 130 -0.98 -11.81 -5.70
CA ASP A 130 -0.88 -11.09 -4.43
C ASP A 130 0.07 -9.89 -4.48
N LEU A 131 1.22 -9.97 -5.16
CA LEU A 131 2.12 -8.81 -5.27
C LEU A 131 1.68 -7.81 -6.34
N SER A 132 0.67 -8.13 -7.15
CA SER A 132 0.08 -7.14 -8.08
C SER A 132 -0.54 -5.95 -7.34
N LEU A 133 -0.94 -6.14 -6.08
CA LEU A 133 -1.40 -5.11 -5.14
C LEU A 133 -0.28 -4.14 -4.71
N THR A 134 0.98 -4.45 -5.02
CA THR A 134 2.13 -3.60 -4.64
C THR A 134 2.51 -2.63 -5.77
N LYS A 135 1.99 -2.87 -6.98
CA LYS A 135 2.18 -2.00 -8.13
C LYS A 135 1.26 -0.78 -8.01
N ALA A 136 1.81 0.40 -8.27
CA ALA A 136 1.00 1.61 -8.27
C ALA A 136 -0.06 1.55 -9.38
N GLU A 137 -1.26 2.02 -9.06
CA GLU A 137 -2.34 2.28 -10.00
C GLU A 137 -2.67 3.76 -10.02
N ASP A 138 -3.19 4.22 -11.15
CA ASP A 138 -3.45 5.64 -11.37
C ASP A 138 -4.45 6.20 -10.34
N PRO A 139 -4.25 7.46 -9.91
CA PRO A 139 -5.16 8.15 -9.01
C PRO A 139 -6.56 8.31 -9.63
N VAL A 140 -7.55 8.59 -8.77
CA VAL A 140 -8.93 8.90 -9.22
C VAL A 140 -9.02 10.26 -9.89
N TYR A 141 -8.33 11.25 -9.35
CA TYR A 141 -8.41 12.61 -9.86
C TYR A 141 -7.37 12.86 -10.94
N PRO A 142 -7.76 13.45 -12.10
CA PRO A 142 -6.84 13.70 -13.21
C PRO A 142 -5.79 14.77 -12.92
N THR A 143 -5.99 15.57 -11.87
CA THR A 143 -5.00 16.53 -11.34
C THR A 143 -3.87 15.86 -10.57
N LEU A 144 -3.98 14.56 -10.31
CA LEU A 144 -2.97 13.76 -9.64
C LEU A 144 -2.35 12.81 -10.67
N ARG A 145 -1.08 12.46 -10.49
CA ARG A 145 -0.44 11.44 -11.34
C ARG A 145 0.64 10.67 -10.61
N LEU A 146 0.92 9.47 -11.09
CA LEU A 146 2.14 8.76 -10.73
C LEU A 146 3.38 9.43 -11.37
N LEU A 147 4.56 9.06 -10.89
CA LEU A 147 5.80 9.50 -11.50
C LEU A 147 5.91 9.02 -12.96
N ASN A 148 6.32 9.91 -13.84
CA ASN A 148 6.55 9.57 -15.25
C ASN A 148 7.85 8.77 -15.42
N PRO A 149 8.09 8.14 -16.60
CA PRO A 149 9.27 7.31 -16.81
C PRO A 149 10.61 8.03 -16.61
N ALA A 150 10.69 9.33 -16.93
CA ALA A 150 11.91 10.12 -16.75
C ALA A 150 12.17 10.41 -15.26
N GLU A 151 11.13 10.72 -14.49
CA GLU A 151 11.17 10.90 -13.05
C GLU A 151 11.56 9.60 -12.33
N VAL A 152 10.96 8.48 -12.73
CA VAL A 152 11.32 7.14 -12.24
C VAL A 152 12.79 6.84 -12.53
N LYS A 153 13.25 7.08 -13.76
CA LYS A 153 14.67 6.87 -14.13
C LYS A 153 15.60 7.73 -13.27
N ARG A 154 15.23 8.98 -13.00
CA ARG A 154 16.01 9.90 -12.16
C ARG A 154 16.02 9.46 -10.69
N LEU A 155 14.88 9.02 -10.16
CA LEU A 155 14.75 8.49 -8.80
C LEU A 155 15.63 7.25 -8.60
N MET A 156 15.62 6.35 -9.59
CA MET A 156 16.38 5.10 -9.55
C MET A 156 17.88 5.29 -9.85
N GLY A 157 18.23 6.24 -10.70
CA GLY A 157 19.58 6.39 -11.24
C GLY A 157 20.64 6.92 -10.27
N LYS A 158 20.27 7.30 -9.02
CA LYS A 158 21.18 7.82 -7.97
C LYS A 158 22.23 8.78 -8.57
N THR A 159 21.76 9.94 -9.02
CA THR A 159 22.53 10.95 -9.76
C THR A 159 23.86 11.33 -9.07
N PRO A 160 24.85 11.90 -9.78
CA PRO A 160 26.10 12.36 -9.14
C PRO A 160 25.85 13.29 -7.95
N ARG A 161 24.89 14.21 -8.07
CA ARG A 161 24.45 15.08 -6.96
C ARG A 161 23.94 14.28 -5.77
N PHE A 162 23.11 13.26 -5.99
CA PHE A 162 22.66 12.36 -4.92
C PHE A 162 23.85 11.71 -4.21
N ARG A 163 24.81 11.16 -4.96
CA ARG A 163 25.99 10.49 -4.39
C ARG A 163 26.83 11.46 -3.56
N GLN A 164 27.03 12.68 -4.04
CA GLN A 164 27.75 13.73 -3.33
C GLN A 164 27.07 14.09 -2.00
N VAL A 165 25.76 14.36 -2.04
CA VAL A 165 24.97 14.69 -0.84
C VAL A 165 24.97 13.52 0.14
N ARG A 166 24.74 12.30 -0.33
CA ARG A 166 24.72 11.11 0.54
C ARG A 166 26.08 10.84 1.18
N SER A 167 27.18 11.00 0.43
CA SER A 167 28.54 10.87 0.99
C SER A 167 28.80 11.89 2.11
N ARG A 168 28.35 13.14 1.95
CA ARG A 168 28.47 14.16 3.00
C ARG A 168 27.70 13.78 4.25
N ILE A 169 26.45 13.34 4.10
CA ILE A 169 25.60 12.92 5.23
C ILE A 169 26.20 11.71 5.94
N LEU A 170 26.67 10.70 5.21
CA LEU A 170 27.31 9.52 5.80
C LEU A 170 28.54 9.87 6.64
N ARG A 171 29.34 10.86 6.22
CA ARG A 171 30.48 11.36 7.02
C ARG A 171 30.00 11.96 8.35
N GLN A 172 28.98 12.81 8.29
CA GLN A 172 28.38 13.42 9.48
C GLN A 172 27.78 12.38 10.44
N GLU A 173 27.07 11.37 9.92
CA GLU A 173 26.54 10.24 10.71
C GLU A 173 27.67 9.42 11.36
N THR A 174 28.79 9.23 10.65
CA THR A 174 29.97 8.51 11.15
C THR A 174 30.68 9.29 12.25
N GLU A 175 30.82 10.61 12.08
CA GLU A 175 31.41 11.52 13.08
C GLU A 175 30.53 11.57 14.34
N ALA A 176 29.22 11.78 14.17
CA ALA A 176 28.26 11.81 15.29
C ALA A 176 28.18 10.49 16.06
N SER A 177 28.29 9.33 15.38
CA SER A 177 28.29 8.02 16.05
C SER A 177 29.57 7.72 16.84
N ARG A 178 30.70 8.36 16.49
CA ARG A 178 31.96 8.29 17.26
C ARG A 178 31.91 9.14 18.53
N GLU A 179 31.18 10.26 18.49
CA GLU A 179 31.01 11.18 19.63
C GLU A 179 29.88 10.77 20.58
N ALA A 180 28.98 9.88 20.16
CA ALA A 180 27.89 9.40 21.00
C ALA A 180 28.42 8.59 22.21
N PRO A 181 27.99 8.91 23.44
CA PRO A 181 28.40 8.15 24.62
C PRO A 181 27.92 6.69 24.48
N LYS A 182 28.84 5.74 24.70
CA LYS A 182 28.49 4.33 24.76
C LYS A 182 27.51 4.14 25.92
N LYS A 183 26.26 3.76 25.61
CA LYS A 183 25.32 3.33 26.64
C LYS A 183 25.86 2.04 27.25
N ASN A 184 26.29 2.14 28.52
CA ASN A 184 26.53 0.98 29.39
C ASN A 184 25.21 0.36 29.82
#